data_AF-A0A2M9PBV1-F1
#
_entry.id   AF-A0A2M9PBV1-F1
#
_cell.length_a   1.000
_cell.length_b   1.000
_cell.length_c   1.000
_cell.angle_alpha   90.00
_cell.angle_beta   90.00
_cell.angle_gamma   90.00
#
_symmetry.space_group_name_H-M   'P 1'
#
loop_
_entity.id
_entity.type
_entity.pdbx_description
1 polymer ?
#
loop_
_entity_poly.entity_id
_entity_poly.type
_entity_poly.pdbx_seq_one_letter_code
_entity_poly.pdbx_strand_id
1 'polypeptide(L)' 'MAQTYSGHKRIRKFYGKIREVAQMPNLIEVQKSSYDLFLNSGDGPAPRDGEDSERERADIPAFLRRQAN' A
#
# COMPACT_ATOMS: atom_id res chain seq x y z
N MET A 1 -13.20 21.77 -5.02
CA MET A 1 -13.66 20.44 -4.56
C MET A 1 -15.10 20.23 -5.00
N ALA A 2 -15.44 19.04 -5.51
CA ALA A 2 -16.72 18.74 -6.14
C ALA A 2 -17.89 19.10 -5.21
N GLN A 3 -18.79 19.94 -5.72
CA GLN A 3 -19.96 20.40 -4.98
C GLN A 3 -21.03 19.32 -5.07
N THR A 4 -20.91 18.29 -4.25
CA THR A 4 -21.92 17.23 -4.16
C THR A 4 -23.21 17.84 -3.63
N TYR A 5 -24.23 17.90 -4.47
CA TYR A 5 -25.52 18.51 -4.15
C TYR A 5 -26.26 17.64 -3.11
N SER A 6 -26.31 18.10 -1.86
CA SER A 6 -27.20 17.56 -0.83
C SER A 6 -28.30 18.58 -0.57
N GLY A 7 -29.57 18.20 -0.77
CA GLY A 7 -30.74 19.11 -0.78
C GLY A 7 -30.92 20.04 0.43
N HIS A 8 -30.20 19.80 1.54
CA HIS A 8 -29.96 20.82 2.57
C HIS A 8 -28.45 20.96 2.78
N LYS A 9 -27.92 22.16 2.50
CA LYS A 9 -26.47 22.44 2.49
C LYS A 9 -25.95 22.53 3.93
N ARG A 10 -25.45 21.43 4.49
CA ARG A 10 -24.75 21.43 5.79
C ARG A 10 -23.37 22.06 5.62
N ILE A 11 -23.19 23.28 6.13
CA ILE A 11 -21.92 24.02 6.04
C ILE A 11 -21.02 23.66 7.21
N ARG A 12 -19.82 23.13 6.93
CA ARG A 12 -18.75 22.97 7.93
C ARG A 12 -17.92 24.26 7.96
N LYS A 13 -17.84 24.92 9.12
CA LYS A 13 -17.00 26.12 9.33
C LYS A 13 -15.56 25.69 9.62
N PHE A 14 -14.59 26.37 9.01
CA PHE A 14 -13.15 26.20 9.25
C PHE A 14 -12.59 27.49 9.86
N TYR A 15 -11.78 27.36 10.92
CA TYR A 15 -11.26 28.52 11.69
C TYR A 15 -9.73 28.64 11.66
N GLY A 16 -9.04 27.75 10.94
CA GLY A 16 -7.58 27.73 10.85
C GLY A 16 -7.03 28.89 9.99
N LYS A 17 -5.85 29.39 10.34
CA LYS A 17 -5.12 30.44 9.60
C LYS A 17 -4.02 29.89 8.67
N ILE A 18 -3.61 28.64 8.88
CA ILE A 18 -2.52 28.00 8.14
C ILE A 18 -3.06 27.46 6.81
N ARG A 19 -2.37 27.78 5.71
CA ARG A 19 -2.71 27.26 4.39
C ARG A 19 -2.26 25.80 4.24
N GLU A 20 -3.06 25.00 3.58
CA GLU A 20 -2.64 23.69 3.10
C GLU A 20 -1.54 23.88 2.04
N VAL A 21 -0.40 23.20 2.24
CA VAL A 21 0.75 23.31 1.32
C VAL A 21 0.66 22.29 0.18
N ALA A 22 0.02 21.15 0.45
CA ALA A 22 -0.24 20.08 -0.50
C ALA A 22 -1.64 19.50 -0.24
N GLN A 23 -2.20 18.87 -1.27
CA GLN A 23 -3.50 18.20 -1.16
C GLN A 23 -3.37 16.90 -0.36
N MET A 24 -4.47 16.50 0.28
CA MET A 24 -4.54 15.22 0.98
C MET A 24 -4.29 14.07 0.00
N PRO A 25 -3.31 13.18 0.28
CA PRO A 25 -3.05 12.02 -0.56
C PRO A 25 -4.15 10.97 -0.39
N ASN A 26 -4.13 9.95 -1.26
CA ASN A 26 -5.03 8.82 -1.13
C ASN A 26 -4.61 7.97 0.09
N LEU A 27 -5.45 7.94 1.12
CA LEU A 27 -5.16 7.25 2.39
C LEU A 27 -4.99 5.72 2.25
N ILE A 28 -5.40 5.14 1.13
CA ILE A 28 -5.29 3.70 0.86
C ILE A 28 -4.30 3.37 -0.26
N GLU A 29 -3.47 4.32 -0.68
CA GLU A 29 -2.53 4.15 -1.80
C GLU A 29 -1.57 2.98 -1.59
N VAL A 30 -0.95 2.89 -0.42
CA VAL A 30 -0.02 1.79 -0.07
C VAL A 30 -0.70 0.42 -0.12
N GLN A 31 -1.96 0.35 0.33
CA GLN A 31 -2.71 -0.91 0.31
C GLN A 31 -3.03 -1.34 -1.12
N LYS A 32 -3.37 -0.38 -2.00
CA LYS A 32 -3.61 -0.67 -3.42
C LYS A 32 -2.35 -1.14 -4.11
N SER A 33 -1.26 -0.38 -4.01
CA SER A 33 -0.01 -0.71 -4.71
C SER A 33 0.60 -2.03 -4.23
N SER A 34 0.53 -2.31 -2.93
CA SER A 34 0.99 -3.58 -2.35
C SER A 34 0.18 -4.78 -2.88
N TYR A 35 -1.13 -4.63 -3.02
CA TYR A 35 -1.97 -5.70 -3.55
C TYR A 35 -1.85 -5.85 -5.07
N ASP A 36 -1.71 -4.75 -5.81
CA ASP A 36 -1.45 -4.78 -7.25
C ASP A 36 -0.12 -5.49 -7.56
N LEU A 37 0.92 -5.22 -6.77
CA LEU A 37 2.20 -5.93 -6.86
C LEU A 37 2.06 -7.42 -6.57
N PHE A 38 1.33 -7.76 -5.50
CA PHE A 38 1.05 -9.15 -5.16
C PHE A 38 0.32 -9.90 -6.28
N LEU A 39 -0.72 -9.29 -6.88
CA LEU A 39 -1.44 -9.91 -7.99
C LEU A 39 -0.60 -10.03 -9.27
N ASN A 40 0.23 -9.03 -9.57
CA ASN A 40 1.09 -9.05 -10.74
C ASN A 40 2.32 -9.97 -10.59
N SER A 41 2.60 -10.47 -9.37
CA SER A 41 3.70 -11.41 -9.12
C SER A 41 3.42 -12.85 -9.58
N GLY A 42 2.20 -13.16 -10.04
CA GLY A 42 1.78 -14.50 -10.46
C GLY A 42 1.81 -14.71 -11.97
N ASP A 43 2.95 -15.15 -12.54
CA ASP A 43 2.98 -16.02 -13.74
C ASP A 43 4.37 -16.63 -14.05
N GLY A 44 5.14 -17.02 -13.04
CA GLY A 44 6.46 -17.65 -13.24
C GLY A 44 6.78 -18.73 -12.21
N PRO A 45 7.44 -19.85 -12.58
CA PRO A 45 7.87 -20.90 -11.64
C PRO A 45 9.03 -20.46 -10.72
N ALA A 46 9.66 -19.33 -11.03
CA ALA A 46 10.59 -18.64 -10.18
C ALA A 46 10.05 -17.22 -9.91
N PRO A 47 10.15 -16.71 -8.68
CA PRO A 47 9.94 -15.30 -8.44
C PRO A 47 10.91 -14.50 -9.32
N ARG A 48 10.44 -13.43 -9.98
CA ARG A 48 11.34 -12.56 -10.75
C ARG A 48 12.31 -11.91 -9.77
N ASP A 49 13.59 -12.25 -9.89
CA ASP A 49 14.71 -11.66 -9.15
C ASP A 49 14.57 -10.13 -9.15
N GLY A 50 14.16 -9.56 -8.01
CA GLY A 50 14.10 -8.11 -7.85
C GLY A 50 13.01 -7.57 -6.92
N GLU A 51 11.85 -8.23 -6.78
CA GLU A 51 10.73 -7.65 -6.03
C GLU A 51 10.15 -8.67 -5.02
N ASP A 52 10.55 -8.47 -3.76
CA ASP A 52 9.93 -8.93 -2.50
C ASP A 52 9.91 -10.42 -2.13
N SER A 53 10.14 -11.33 -3.06
CA SER A 53 10.08 -12.78 -2.80
C SER A 53 11.42 -13.39 -2.31
N GLU A 54 12.55 -12.74 -2.60
CA GLU A 54 13.87 -13.20 -2.13
C GLU A 54 14.20 -12.76 -0.70
N ARG A 55 13.49 -11.77 -0.14
CA ARG A 55 13.80 -11.24 1.20
C ARG A 55 13.35 -12.16 2.34
N GLU A 56 12.35 -13.02 2.15
CA GLU A 56 11.91 -13.95 3.22
C GLU A 56 12.83 -15.18 3.38
N ARG A 57 13.66 -15.52 2.39
CA ARG A 57 14.54 -16.70 2.46
C ARG A 57 15.89 -16.43 3.13
N ALA A 58 16.27 -15.17 3.28
CA ALA A 58 17.57 -14.78 3.84
C ALA A 58 17.63 -14.84 5.37
N ASP A 59 16.48 -14.88 6.05
CA ASP A 59 16.39 -14.82 7.52
C ASP A 59 16.11 -16.16 8.21
N ILE A 60 16.08 -17.28 7.47
CA ILE A 60 15.96 -18.60 8.10
C ILE A 60 17.32 -18.99 8.71
N PRO A 61 17.41 -19.13 10.05
CA PRO A 61 18.65 -19.55 10.69
C PRO A 61 19.11 -20.92 10.18
N ALA A 62 20.41 -21.06 9.92
CA ALA A 62 21.01 -22.27 9.36
C ALA A 62 20.69 -23.58 10.13
N PHE A 63 20.32 -23.48 11.42
CA PHE A 63 19.95 -24.64 12.25
C PHE A 63 18.59 -25.26 11.88
N LEU A 64 17.70 -24.53 11.20
CA LEU A 64 16.39 -25.04 10.74
C LEU A 64 16.46 -25.73 9.38
N ARG A 65 17.61 -25.72 8.70
CA ARG A 65 17.81 -26.37 7.38
C ARG A 65 17.96 -27.89 7.43
N ARG A 66 18.03 -28.52 8.62
CA ARG A 66 18.37 -29.94 8.81
C ARG A 66 17.18 -30.83 9.22
N GLN A 67 15.99 -30.57 8.72
CA GLN A 67 14.79 -31.39 8.99
C GLN A 67 13.94 -31.68 7.73
N ALA A 68 14.50 -31.49 6.53
CA ALA A 68 13.83 -31.90 5.29
C ALA A 68 14.76 -32.82 4.49
N ASN A 69 14.73 -34.11 4.86
CA ASN A 69 14.97 -35.24 3.98
C ASN A 69 13.82 -36.22 4.22
#